data_AF-A0A7Y3AF79-F1
#
_entry.id   AF-A0A7Y3AF79-F1
#
_cell.length_a   1.000
_cell.length_b   1.000
_cell.length_c   1.000
_cell.angle_alpha   90.00
_cell.angle_beta   90.00
_cell.angle_gamma   90.00
#
_symmetry.space_group_name_H-M   'P 1'
#
loop_
_entity.id
_entity.type
_entity.pdbx_description
1 polymer ?
#
loop_
_entity_poly.entity_id
_entity_poly.type
_entity_poly.pdbx_seq_one_letter_code
_entity_poly.pdbx_strand_id
1 'polypeptide(L)'
;SIETVAVTSGKKLRMGAGGVHFGIQIEEDDIVAWIGDSQNIEFFAQEMGLDVQSKLTVLADALSQNHSGFAELIIPPTSPWVDESPISIYSRRDYGLPIVAVVRDGDTITDRETVDNITFKAGDTVIAYTDWRSLYRLDVVQNIVVVTSDYPHEEVRSEKIPHAVAILAVTLALVLFTDLRLSVSLLAGALGMIITNIISAEEAYYAVSWKTVFLLASLIPLGAAVESSGTAAWIADQILSAIGETSIWVLQLTVAALATLFTLVMSNVGATVLLVPLAINIALSAGADPMVFALTVALATSNSFLIPTHQVNALIMGPGGYGVLDFIRAGGIMTILFLAVLMVTMNLFY
;
A
#
# COMPACT_ATOMS: atom_id res chain seq x y z
N SER A 1 -8.12 -30.35 13.99
CA SER A 1 -8.69 -29.44 15.01
C SER A 1 -9.66 -28.48 14.32
N ILE A 2 -10.68 -28.01 15.05
CA ILE A 2 -11.68 -27.03 14.60
C ILE A 2 -11.61 -25.87 15.59
N GLU A 3 -11.52 -24.63 15.10
CA GLU A 3 -11.46 -23.43 15.92
C GLU A 3 -12.59 -22.47 15.58
N THR A 4 -13.20 -21.86 16.59
CA THR A 4 -14.27 -20.87 16.42
C THR A 4 -13.69 -19.47 16.28
N VAL A 5 -13.90 -18.86 15.12
CA VAL A 5 -13.32 -17.56 14.80
C VAL A 5 -14.32 -16.41 14.89
N ALA A 6 -15.61 -16.69 14.68
CA ALA A 6 -16.67 -15.69 14.84
C ALA A 6 -18.00 -16.36 15.19
N VAL A 7 -18.82 -15.63 15.95
CA VAL A 7 -20.19 -16.03 16.34
C VAL A 7 -21.09 -14.81 16.23
N THR A 8 -22.27 -14.95 15.63
CA THR A 8 -23.38 -14.02 15.90
C THR A 8 -24.10 -14.54 17.14
N SER A 9 -24.20 -13.76 18.21
CA SER A 9 -24.97 -14.12 19.42
C SER A 9 -25.92 -12.99 19.75
N GLY A 10 -27.23 -13.25 19.71
CA GLY A 10 -28.26 -12.22 19.94
C GLY A 10 -28.18 -11.07 18.93
N LYS A 11 -27.92 -11.38 17.65
CA LYS A 11 -27.71 -10.43 16.53
C LYS A 11 -26.48 -9.52 16.65
N LYS A 12 -25.60 -9.75 17.62
CA LYS A 12 -24.30 -9.07 17.69
C LYS A 12 -23.21 -9.97 17.16
N LEU A 13 -22.43 -9.46 16.21
CA LEU A 13 -21.20 -10.10 15.77
C LEU A 13 -20.18 -10.07 16.90
N ARG A 14 -19.58 -11.21 17.19
CA ARG A 14 -18.48 -11.35 18.13
C ARG A 14 -17.32 -12.06 17.45
N MET A 15 -16.16 -11.42 17.46
CA MET A 15 -14.96 -11.86 16.76
C MET A 15 -13.70 -11.27 17.44
N GLY A 16 -12.57 -11.95 17.26
CA GLY A 16 -11.25 -11.51 17.75
C GLY A 16 -11.12 -11.48 19.27
N ALA A 17 -10.17 -10.68 19.76
CA ALA A 17 -9.79 -10.61 21.17
C ALA A 17 -11.01 -10.32 22.07
N GLY A 18 -11.41 -11.31 22.88
CA GLY A 18 -12.55 -11.22 23.80
C GLY A 18 -13.94 -11.39 23.16
N GLY A 19 -13.99 -11.53 21.83
CA GLY A 19 -15.22 -11.74 21.07
C GLY A 19 -15.78 -13.15 21.26
N VAL A 20 -14.94 -14.17 21.06
CA VAL A 20 -15.31 -15.58 21.18
C VAL A 20 -14.72 -16.13 22.48
N HIS A 21 -15.56 -16.44 23.47
CA HIS A 21 -15.12 -17.01 24.76
C HIS A 21 -16.04 -18.16 25.18
N PHE A 22 -15.52 -19.06 26.04
CA PHE A 22 -16.22 -20.29 26.48
C PHE A 22 -17.60 -20.06 27.14
N GLY A 23 -17.88 -18.85 27.61
CA GLY A 23 -19.15 -18.51 28.29
C GLY A 23 -20.29 -18.08 27.35
N ILE A 24 -20.08 -18.08 26.03
CA ILE A 24 -21.11 -17.69 25.07
C ILE A 24 -22.13 -18.82 24.94
N GLN A 25 -23.39 -18.49 25.22
CA GLN A 25 -24.52 -19.35 24.87
C GLN A 25 -24.89 -19.10 23.41
N ILE A 26 -24.98 -20.18 22.65
CA ILE A 26 -25.42 -20.18 21.25
C ILE A 26 -26.91 -20.48 21.27
N GLU A 27 -27.70 -19.59 20.67
CA GLU A 27 -29.14 -19.72 20.56
C GLU A 27 -29.55 -20.23 19.17
N GLU A 28 -30.84 -20.55 19.01
CA GLU A 28 -31.42 -20.89 17.70
C GLU A 28 -31.26 -19.68 16.76
N ASP A 29 -30.92 -19.93 15.49
CA ASP A 29 -30.55 -18.93 14.45
C ASP A 29 -29.17 -18.25 14.57
N ASP A 30 -28.38 -18.55 15.60
CA ASP A 30 -27.00 -18.04 15.67
C ASP A 30 -26.09 -18.71 14.63
N ILE A 31 -25.25 -17.91 13.96
CA ILE A 31 -24.30 -18.36 12.95
C ILE A 31 -22.90 -18.37 13.54
N VAL A 32 -22.24 -19.52 13.39
CA VAL A 32 -20.88 -19.76 13.87
C VAL A 32 -19.96 -19.97 12.67
N ALA A 33 -18.80 -19.33 12.68
CA ALA A 33 -17.74 -19.58 11.73
C ALA A 33 -16.63 -20.40 12.37
N TRP A 34 -16.27 -21.48 11.68
CA TRP A 34 -15.19 -22.38 12.05
C TRP A 34 -14.06 -22.38 11.02
N ILE A 35 -12.84 -22.52 11.52
CA ILE A 35 -11.65 -22.80 10.73
C ILE A 35 -11.10 -24.15 11.15
N GLY A 36 -10.80 -25.00 10.19
CA GLY A 36 -10.28 -26.34 10.44
C GLY A 36 -10.32 -27.20 9.20
N ASP A 37 -9.93 -28.46 9.37
CA ASP A 37 -10.03 -29.46 8.32
C ASP A 37 -11.50 -29.71 7.94
N SER A 38 -11.81 -29.72 6.64
CA SER A 38 -13.18 -29.82 6.14
C SER A 38 -13.88 -31.11 6.56
N GLN A 39 -13.16 -32.24 6.65
CA GLN A 39 -13.75 -33.51 7.08
C GLN A 39 -14.16 -33.46 8.55
N ASN A 40 -13.33 -32.82 9.39
CA ASN A 40 -13.63 -32.65 10.81
C ASN A 40 -14.83 -31.72 11.01
N ILE A 41 -14.92 -30.62 10.25
CA ILE A 41 -16.04 -29.69 10.32
C ILE A 41 -17.34 -30.37 9.92
N GLU A 42 -17.34 -31.13 8.82
CA GLU A 42 -18.52 -31.87 8.37
C GLU A 42 -18.95 -32.92 9.39
N PHE A 43 -18.00 -33.67 9.95
CA PHE A 43 -18.27 -34.67 10.98
C PHE A 43 -18.88 -34.02 12.23
N PHE A 44 -18.30 -32.93 12.73
CA PHE A 44 -18.78 -32.24 13.91
C PHE A 44 -20.15 -31.60 13.69
N ALA A 45 -20.40 -31.03 12.51
CA ALA A 45 -21.70 -30.48 12.15
C ALA A 45 -22.80 -31.56 12.13
N GLN A 46 -22.50 -32.76 11.63
CA GLN A 46 -23.43 -33.89 11.66
C GLN A 46 -23.71 -34.37 13.09
N GLU A 47 -22.68 -34.48 13.92
CA GLU A 47 -22.81 -34.91 15.32
C GLU A 47 -23.69 -33.96 16.14
N MET A 48 -23.55 -32.65 15.90
CA MET A 48 -24.27 -31.60 16.61
C MET A 48 -25.60 -31.20 15.94
N GLY A 49 -25.95 -31.80 14.80
CA GLY A 49 -27.19 -31.51 14.07
C GLY A 49 -27.26 -30.11 13.46
N LEU A 50 -26.12 -29.55 13.05
CA LEU A 50 -25.99 -28.20 12.52
C LEU A 50 -26.15 -28.15 11.00
N ASP A 51 -26.71 -27.05 10.50
CA ASP A 51 -26.84 -26.81 9.06
C ASP A 51 -25.59 -26.12 8.51
N VAL A 52 -24.87 -26.80 7.62
CA VAL A 52 -23.62 -26.29 7.04
C VAL A 52 -23.94 -25.46 5.80
N GLN A 53 -23.73 -24.14 5.91
CA GLN A 53 -23.89 -23.25 4.76
C GLN A 53 -22.67 -23.31 3.83
N SER A 54 -22.92 -23.57 2.56
CA SER A 54 -21.88 -23.62 1.50
C SER A 54 -21.28 -22.26 1.15
N LYS A 55 -21.90 -21.16 1.61
CA LYS A 55 -21.43 -19.80 1.39
C LYS A 55 -21.54 -18.98 2.67
N LEU A 56 -20.44 -18.30 3.00
CA LEU A 56 -20.45 -17.20 3.95
C LEU A 56 -21.30 -16.06 3.38
N THR A 57 -22.48 -15.81 3.96
CA THR A 57 -23.33 -14.67 3.62
C THR A 57 -23.40 -13.67 4.78
N VAL A 58 -23.66 -14.13 5.99
CA VAL A 58 -23.81 -13.25 7.16
C VAL A 58 -22.46 -12.78 7.72
N LEU A 59 -21.46 -13.65 7.75
CA LEU A 59 -20.12 -13.35 8.27
C LEU A 59 -19.09 -13.00 7.18
N ALA A 60 -19.52 -12.88 5.92
CA ALA A 60 -18.63 -12.68 4.78
C ALA A 60 -17.78 -11.41 4.87
N ASP A 61 -18.40 -10.31 5.30
CA ASP A 61 -17.73 -9.01 5.43
C ASP A 61 -16.70 -9.02 6.58
N ALA A 62 -17.12 -9.56 7.74
CA ALA A 62 -16.27 -9.70 8.91
C ALA A 62 -15.06 -10.61 8.68
N LEU A 63 -15.25 -11.70 7.92
CA LEU A 63 -14.21 -12.68 7.58
C LEU A 63 -13.46 -12.36 6.27
N SER A 64 -13.71 -11.18 5.69
CA SER A 64 -12.97 -10.73 4.52
C SER A 64 -11.53 -10.36 4.88
N GLN A 65 -10.61 -10.52 3.92
CA GLN A 65 -9.19 -10.17 4.09
C GLN A 65 -8.95 -8.71 4.50
N ASN A 66 -9.91 -7.82 4.24
CA ASN A 66 -9.84 -6.41 4.63
C ASN A 66 -10.17 -6.16 6.11
N HIS A 67 -10.81 -7.10 6.79
CA HIS A 67 -11.29 -6.95 8.16
C HIS A 67 -10.67 -7.95 9.15
N SER A 68 -10.25 -9.12 8.66
CA SER A 68 -9.66 -10.16 9.50
C SER A 68 -8.78 -11.13 8.71
N GLY A 69 -7.98 -11.90 9.44
CA GLY A 69 -7.13 -12.91 8.86
C GLY A 69 -6.24 -13.59 9.89
N PHE A 70 -5.31 -14.38 9.38
CA PHE A 70 -4.28 -15.01 10.21
C PHE A 70 -3.22 -13.98 10.59
N ALA A 71 -2.89 -13.97 11.87
CA ALA A 71 -1.84 -13.17 12.46
C ALA A 71 -0.79 -14.08 13.09
N GLU A 72 0.48 -13.75 12.85
CA GLU A 72 1.66 -14.37 13.41
C GLU A 72 2.20 -13.43 14.49
N LEU A 73 2.26 -13.95 15.71
CA LEU A 73 2.58 -13.20 16.92
C LEU A 73 3.80 -13.85 17.58
N ILE A 74 4.88 -13.09 17.78
CA ILE A 74 6.01 -13.56 18.58
C ILE A 74 5.82 -13.10 20.03
N ILE A 75 6.02 -14.01 20.98
CA ILE A 75 5.99 -13.73 22.41
C ILE A 75 7.38 -13.26 22.87
N PRO A 76 7.62 -11.96 23.13
CA PRO A 76 8.89 -11.50 23.68
C PRO A 76 9.05 -11.87 25.16
N PRO A 77 10.28 -11.84 25.70
CA PRO A 77 10.55 -12.15 27.11
C PRO A 77 9.81 -11.26 28.12
N THR A 78 9.35 -10.08 27.71
CA THR A 78 8.62 -9.11 28.53
C THR A 78 7.09 -9.23 28.42
N SER A 79 6.60 -10.21 27.66
CA SER A 79 5.16 -10.41 27.46
C SER A 79 4.50 -11.00 28.70
N PRO A 80 3.28 -10.56 29.07
CA PRO A 80 2.51 -11.16 30.16
C PRO A 80 2.00 -12.57 29.84
N TRP A 81 2.20 -13.05 28.60
CA TRP A 81 1.82 -14.41 28.20
C TRP A 81 2.89 -15.45 28.54
N VAL A 82 4.11 -15.03 28.88
CA VAL A 82 5.15 -15.97 29.33
C VAL A 82 4.65 -16.69 30.59
N ASP A 83 4.80 -18.02 30.62
CA ASP A 83 4.33 -18.91 31.68
C ASP A 83 2.80 -19.03 31.82
N GLU A 84 2.02 -18.45 30.92
CA GLU A 84 0.57 -18.63 30.83
C GLU A 84 0.21 -19.65 29.74
N SER A 85 -0.97 -20.25 29.83
CA SER A 85 -1.54 -21.13 28.80
C SER A 85 -2.64 -20.43 28.01
N PRO A 86 -2.90 -20.81 26.76
CA PRO A 86 -4.02 -20.29 25.98
C PRO A 86 -5.33 -20.34 26.76
N ILE A 87 -5.69 -21.48 27.35
CA ILE A 87 -6.97 -21.61 28.07
C ILE A 87 -7.11 -20.61 29.24
N SER A 88 -6.00 -20.27 29.93
CA SER A 88 -5.95 -19.22 30.96
C SER A 88 -6.22 -17.85 30.36
N ILE A 89 -5.62 -17.55 29.20
CA ILE A 89 -5.77 -16.28 28.48
C ILE A 89 -7.18 -16.14 27.90
N TYR A 90 -7.73 -17.18 27.27
CA TYR A 90 -9.11 -17.20 26.74
C TYR A 90 -10.17 -16.98 27.83
N SER A 91 -9.90 -17.41 29.06
CA SER A 91 -10.80 -17.20 30.19
C SER A 91 -10.87 -15.73 30.63
N ARG A 92 -9.89 -14.90 30.22
CA ARG A 92 -9.89 -13.45 30.48
C ARG A 92 -10.67 -12.76 29.37
N ARG A 93 -11.81 -12.16 29.73
CA ARG A 93 -12.79 -11.55 28.80
C ARG A 93 -12.21 -10.53 27.82
N ASP A 94 -11.07 -9.93 28.14
CA ASP A 94 -10.48 -8.85 27.33
C ASP A 94 -9.41 -9.32 26.32
N TYR A 95 -8.95 -10.58 26.40
CA TYR A 95 -7.72 -11.03 25.70
C TYR A 95 -7.83 -12.36 24.96
N GLY A 96 -9.00 -13.02 24.97
CA GLY A 96 -9.17 -14.32 24.31
C GLY A 96 -9.01 -14.22 22.80
N LEU A 97 -7.89 -14.72 22.28
CA LEU A 97 -7.57 -14.80 20.86
C LEU A 97 -7.76 -16.22 20.36
N PRO A 98 -8.45 -16.44 19.23
CA PRO A 98 -8.52 -17.74 18.58
C PRO A 98 -7.12 -18.22 18.13
N ILE A 99 -6.44 -19.04 18.93
CA ILE A 99 -5.11 -19.59 18.63
C ILE A 99 -5.27 -20.88 17.84
N VAL A 100 -4.72 -20.86 16.63
CA VAL A 100 -4.81 -21.96 15.66
C VAL A 100 -3.60 -22.89 15.79
N ALA A 101 -2.41 -22.33 15.99
CA ALA A 101 -1.18 -23.10 16.12
C ALA A 101 -0.14 -22.37 16.96
N VAL A 102 0.79 -23.15 17.54
CA VAL A 102 1.98 -22.64 18.23
C VAL A 102 3.20 -23.26 17.59
N VAL A 103 4.16 -22.44 17.19
CA VAL A 103 5.45 -22.87 16.64
C VAL A 103 6.53 -22.64 17.69
N ARG A 104 7.25 -23.71 18.02
CA ARG A 104 8.35 -23.69 18.99
C ARG A 104 9.52 -24.49 18.43
N ASP A 105 10.71 -23.88 18.42
CA ASP A 105 11.95 -24.53 17.96
C ASP A 105 11.87 -25.14 16.55
N GLY A 106 10.98 -24.62 15.69
CA GLY A 106 10.74 -25.11 14.32
C GLY A 106 9.65 -26.18 14.20
N ASP A 107 9.15 -26.71 15.30
CA ASP A 107 8.02 -27.65 15.31
C ASP A 107 6.69 -26.90 15.40
N THR A 108 5.72 -27.27 14.56
CA THR A 108 4.38 -26.68 14.55
C THR A 108 3.40 -27.57 15.30
N ILE A 109 2.85 -27.04 16.39
CA ILE A 109 1.85 -27.72 17.23
C ILE A 109 0.47 -27.22 16.81
N THR A 110 -0.34 -28.12 16.26
CA THR A 110 -1.70 -27.85 15.74
C THR A 110 -2.79 -28.66 16.44
N ASP A 111 -2.38 -29.62 17.26
CA ASP A 111 -3.28 -30.45 18.06
C ASP A 111 -3.98 -29.59 19.13
N ARG A 112 -5.32 -29.63 19.18
CA ARG A 112 -6.11 -28.69 19.98
C ARG A 112 -5.89 -28.87 21.47
N GLU A 113 -5.88 -30.12 21.94
CA GLU A 113 -5.69 -30.42 23.36
C GLU A 113 -4.31 -29.96 23.84
N THR A 114 -3.29 -30.14 22.98
CA THR A 114 -1.93 -29.67 23.25
C THR A 114 -1.83 -28.15 23.19
N VAL A 115 -2.39 -27.50 22.17
CA VAL A 115 -2.38 -26.03 22.01
C VAL A 115 -3.05 -25.36 23.20
N ASP A 116 -4.20 -25.84 23.68
CA ASP A 116 -4.92 -25.18 24.76
C ASP A 116 -4.19 -25.21 26.11
N ASN A 117 -3.42 -26.27 26.35
CA ASN A 117 -2.78 -26.53 27.63
C ASN A 117 -1.28 -26.22 27.63
N ILE A 118 -0.69 -25.89 26.49
CA ILE A 118 0.73 -25.56 26.42
C ILE A 118 1.02 -24.29 27.20
N THR A 119 2.09 -24.31 27.98
CA THR A 119 2.62 -23.10 28.63
C THR A 119 3.50 -22.37 27.64
N PHE A 120 3.22 -21.10 27.39
CA PHE A 120 3.99 -20.24 26.50
C PHE A 120 5.37 -19.92 27.05
N LYS A 121 6.34 -19.83 26.15
CA LYS A 121 7.72 -19.43 26.41
C LYS A 121 8.10 -18.24 25.54
N ALA A 122 9.07 -17.47 26.01
CA ALA A 122 9.65 -16.40 25.22
C ALA A 122 10.28 -16.97 23.93
N GLY A 123 9.97 -16.35 22.80
CA GLY A 123 10.38 -16.80 21.47
C GLY A 123 9.42 -17.75 20.77
N ASP A 124 8.34 -18.20 21.44
CA ASP A 124 7.27 -18.91 20.76
C ASP A 124 6.58 -18.00 19.74
N THR A 125 6.23 -18.58 18.61
CA THR A 125 5.38 -17.95 17.61
C THR A 125 3.98 -18.52 17.71
N VAL A 126 2.98 -17.65 17.87
CA VAL A 126 1.56 -17.98 17.96
C VAL A 126 0.89 -17.57 16.66
N ILE A 127 0.18 -18.51 16.03
CA ILE A 127 -0.67 -18.25 14.87
C ILE A 127 -2.10 -18.14 15.38
N ALA A 128 -2.70 -16.97 15.22
CA ALA A 128 -4.07 -16.70 15.63
C ALA A 128 -4.90 -16.20 14.44
N TYR A 129 -6.22 -16.39 14.48
CA TYR A 129 -7.13 -15.76 13.53
C TYR A 129 -7.96 -14.71 14.25
N THR A 130 -7.85 -13.44 13.85
CA THR A 130 -8.50 -12.32 14.55
C THR A 130 -8.91 -11.21 13.59
N ASP A 131 -9.85 -10.37 14.03
CA ASP A 131 -10.11 -9.11 13.37
C ASP A 131 -8.95 -8.14 13.58
N TRP A 132 -8.85 -7.23 12.61
CA TRP A 132 -7.74 -6.33 12.51
C TRP A 132 -7.63 -5.33 13.66
N ARG A 133 -8.76 -4.77 14.06
CA ARG A 133 -8.84 -3.87 15.21
C ARG A 133 -8.38 -4.54 16.51
N SER A 134 -8.67 -5.82 16.70
CA SER A 134 -8.17 -6.60 17.84
C SER A 134 -6.67 -6.86 17.78
N LEU A 135 -6.11 -7.13 16.58
CA LEU A 135 -4.67 -7.32 16.40
C LEU A 135 -3.87 -6.07 16.82
N TYR A 136 -4.31 -4.89 16.37
CA TYR A 136 -3.69 -3.61 16.74
C TYR A 136 -3.68 -3.37 18.25
N ARG A 137 -4.76 -3.71 18.95
CA ARG A 137 -4.82 -3.58 20.42
C ARG A 137 -3.80 -4.47 21.13
N LEU A 138 -3.48 -5.64 20.57
CA LEU A 138 -2.54 -6.58 21.18
C LEU A 138 -1.10 -6.11 21.04
N ASP A 139 -0.76 -5.52 19.89
CA ASP A 139 0.53 -4.89 19.66
C ASP A 139 0.80 -3.77 20.68
N VAL A 140 -0.19 -2.91 20.91
CA VAL A 140 -0.05 -1.74 21.80
C VAL A 140 -0.15 -2.09 23.29
N VAL A 141 -0.99 -3.08 23.68
CA VAL A 141 -1.37 -3.30 25.09
C VAL A 141 -0.66 -4.50 25.73
N GLN A 142 -0.17 -5.48 24.96
CA GLN A 142 0.31 -6.75 25.52
C GLN A 142 1.80 -7.04 25.25
N ASN A 143 2.58 -6.08 24.71
CA ASN A 143 3.98 -6.30 24.33
C ASN A 143 4.12 -7.60 23.52
N ILE A 144 3.38 -7.73 22.43
CA ILE A 144 3.47 -8.87 21.51
C ILE A 144 3.96 -8.30 20.19
N VAL A 145 4.94 -8.94 19.56
CA VAL A 145 5.45 -8.48 18.28
C VAL A 145 4.64 -9.13 17.16
N VAL A 146 3.85 -8.34 16.45
CA VAL A 146 3.11 -8.80 15.26
C VAL A 146 4.10 -8.90 14.09
N VAL A 147 4.30 -10.10 13.56
CA VAL A 147 5.23 -10.38 12.45
C VAL A 147 4.52 -10.40 11.09
N THR A 148 3.19 -10.49 11.10
CA THR A 148 2.40 -10.49 9.86
C THR A 148 2.61 -9.20 9.06
N SER A 149 3.29 -9.33 7.93
CA SER A 149 3.53 -8.25 6.97
C SER A 149 2.28 -7.85 6.16
N ASP A 150 1.28 -8.74 6.08
CA ASP A 150 0.06 -8.58 5.27
C ASP A 150 -1.13 -8.04 6.08
N TYR A 151 -0.85 -7.24 7.11
CA TYR A 151 -1.87 -6.55 7.89
C TYR A 151 -2.01 -5.08 7.44
N PRO A 152 -3.21 -4.60 7.05
CA PRO A 152 -3.40 -3.20 6.68
C PRO A 152 -3.21 -2.31 7.90
N HIS A 153 -2.10 -1.58 7.94
CA HIS A 153 -1.74 -0.64 9.02
C HIS A 153 -2.62 0.63 9.04
N GLU A 154 -3.63 0.75 8.18
CA GLU A 154 -4.42 1.96 8.04
C GLU A 154 -5.81 1.77 8.65
N GLU A 155 -6.02 2.34 9.85
CA GLU A 155 -7.36 2.57 10.39
C GLU A 155 -8.11 3.52 9.45
N VAL A 156 -8.95 2.99 8.56
CA VAL A 156 -9.84 3.83 7.76
C VAL A 156 -10.92 4.41 8.68
N ARG A 157 -10.69 5.64 9.15
CA ARG A 157 -11.64 6.40 10.00
C ARG A 157 -12.83 6.90 9.17
N SER A 158 -13.74 5.97 8.85
CA SER A 158 -14.86 6.18 7.91
C SER A 158 -15.77 7.36 8.28
N GLU A 159 -15.90 7.69 9.56
CA GLU A 159 -16.70 8.81 10.05
C GLU A 159 -16.14 10.19 9.66
N LYS A 160 -14.85 10.29 9.36
CA LYS A 160 -14.17 11.56 9.02
C LYS A 160 -14.08 11.80 7.51
N ILE A 161 -14.49 10.83 6.70
CA ILE A 161 -14.52 10.92 5.23
C ILE A 161 -15.27 12.16 4.71
N PRO A 162 -16.49 12.50 5.16
CA PRO A 162 -17.20 13.66 4.61
C PRO A 162 -16.45 14.97 4.88
N HIS A 163 -15.81 15.11 6.05
CA HIS A 163 -15.00 16.28 6.37
C HIS A 163 -13.72 16.34 5.53
N ALA A 164 -13.07 15.19 5.31
CA ALA A 164 -11.88 15.10 4.46
C ALA A 164 -12.20 15.49 3.01
N VAL A 165 -13.32 14.99 2.48
CA VAL A 165 -13.81 15.34 1.13
C VAL A 165 -14.15 16.82 1.03
N ALA A 166 -14.78 17.40 2.06
CA ALA A 166 -15.07 18.83 2.07
C ALA A 166 -13.79 19.68 2.04
N ILE A 167 -12.76 19.33 2.83
CA ILE A 167 -11.47 20.03 2.83
C ILE A 167 -10.76 19.87 1.50
N LEU A 168 -10.80 18.67 0.91
CA LEU A 168 -10.25 18.43 -0.42
C LEU A 168 -10.95 19.30 -1.47
N ALA A 169 -12.28 19.37 -1.45
CA ALA A 169 -13.06 20.20 -2.36
C ALA A 169 -12.71 21.68 -2.23
N VAL A 170 -12.57 22.18 -1.00
CA VAL A 170 -12.12 23.57 -0.73
C VAL A 170 -10.71 23.80 -1.26
N THR A 171 -9.80 22.85 -1.02
CA THR A 171 -8.42 22.91 -1.50
C THR A 171 -8.37 22.98 -3.03
N LEU A 172 -9.17 22.16 -3.70
CA LEU A 172 -9.26 22.15 -5.16
C LEU A 172 -9.89 23.44 -5.70
N ALA A 173 -10.90 23.98 -5.00
CA ALA A 173 -11.48 25.26 -5.34
C ALA A 173 -10.47 26.41 -5.21
N LEU A 174 -9.62 26.39 -4.17
CA LEU A 174 -8.51 27.34 -4.05
C LEU A 174 -7.54 27.22 -5.22
N VAL A 175 -7.19 26.00 -5.64
CA VAL A 175 -6.30 25.78 -6.79
C VAL A 175 -6.91 26.28 -8.10
N LEU A 176 -8.21 26.06 -8.32
CA LEU A 176 -8.84 26.32 -9.62
C LEU A 176 -9.40 27.74 -9.78
N PHE A 177 -9.86 28.35 -8.70
CA PHE A 177 -10.60 29.63 -8.74
C PHE A 177 -9.85 30.80 -8.12
N THR A 178 -8.63 30.59 -7.61
CA THR A 178 -7.82 31.68 -7.03
C THR A 178 -6.43 31.72 -7.65
N ASP A 179 -5.81 32.91 -7.66
CA ASP A 179 -4.43 33.12 -8.12
C ASP A 179 -3.37 32.71 -7.07
N LEU A 180 -3.76 31.93 -6.06
CA LEU A 180 -2.83 31.42 -5.06
C LEU A 180 -1.89 30.42 -5.73
N ARG A 181 -0.61 30.48 -5.33
CA ARG A 181 0.36 29.45 -5.75
C ARG A 181 -0.15 28.08 -5.33
N LEU A 182 -0.08 27.11 -6.24
CA LEU A 182 -0.50 25.73 -6.00
C LEU A 182 0.02 25.17 -4.67
N SER A 183 1.28 25.44 -4.34
CA SER A 183 1.89 25.00 -3.08
C SER A 183 1.20 25.57 -1.83
N VAL A 184 0.74 26.81 -1.87
CA VAL A 184 0.03 27.47 -0.76
C VAL A 184 -1.36 26.87 -0.61
N SER A 185 -2.08 26.67 -1.72
CA SER A 185 -3.42 26.05 -1.70
C SER A 185 -3.37 24.64 -1.14
N LEU A 186 -2.42 23.80 -1.59
CA LEU A 186 -2.25 22.44 -1.08
C LEU A 186 -1.84 22.40 0.39
N LEU A 187 -0.96 23.32 0.83
CA LEU A 187 -0.56 23.42 2.23
C LEU A 187 -1.74 23.82 3.14
N ALA A 188 -2.61 24.73 2.67
CA ALA A 188 -3.83 25.10 3.39
C ALA A 188 -4.77 23.90 3.58
N GLY A 189 -4.91 23.05 2.56
CA GLY A 189 -5.65 21.80 2.65
C GLY A 189 -5.07 20.83 3.67
N ALA A 190 -3.76 20.60 3.63
CA ALA A 190 -3.05 19.75 4.59
C ALA A 190 -3.19 20.25 6.03
N LEU A 191 -3.03 21.57 6.25
CA LEU A 191 -3.26 22.19 7.55
C LEU A 191 -4.72 22.05 8.00
N GLY A 192 -5.68 22.21 7.10
CA GLY A 192 -7.09 21.97 7.38
C GLY A 192 -7.35 20.56 7.91
N MET A 193 -6.73 19.55 7.30
CA MET A 193 -6.83 18.14 7.74
C MET A 193 -6.26 17.91 9.15
N ILE A 194 -5.17 18.59 9.50
CA ILE A 194 -4.55 18.51 10.84
C ILE A 194 -5.39 19.25 11.88
N ILE A 195 -5.84 20.47 11.58
CA ILE A 195 -6.62 21.31 12.51
C ILE A 195 -7.98 20.67 12.82
N THR A 196 -8.60 20.04 11.82
CA THR A 196 -9.85 19.28 11.99
C THR A 196 -9.64 17.90 12.61
N ASN A 197 -8.40 17.56 12.97
CA ASN A 197 -7.99 16.31 13.60
C ASN A 197 -8.42 15.08 12.78
N ILE A 198 -8.44 15.20 11.45
CA ILE A 198 -8.71 14.09 10.53
C ILE A 198 -7.48 13.19 10.48
N ILE A 199 -6.32 13.82 10.29
CA ILE A 199 -5.00 13.21 10.41
C ILE A 199 -4.23 13.88 11.55
N SER A 200 -3.37 13.12 12.23
CA SER A 200 -2.44 13.67 13.21
C SER A 200 -1.28 14.41 12.51
N ALA A 201 -0.61 15.31 13.22
CA ALA A 201 0.57 15.99 12.69
C ALA A 201 1.72 15.01 12.36
N GLU A 202 1.78 13.90 13.10
CA GLU A 202 2.74 12.82 12.89
C GLU A 202 2.40 12.00 11.64
N GLU A 203 1.14 11.61 11.47
CA GLU A 203 0.64 10.97 10.22
C GLU A 203 0.94 11.85 9.00
N ALA A 204 0.70 13.17 9.11
CA ALA A 204 1.01 14.12 8.05
C ALA A 204 2.53 14.22 7.77
N TYR A 205 3.38 14.15 8.80
CA TYR A 205 4.84 14.14 8.64
C TYR A 205 5.34 12.87 7.94
N TYR A 206 4.77 11.72 8.28
CA TYR A 206 5.11 10.44 7.65
C TYR A 206 4.58 10.33 6.21
N ALA A 207 3.48 11.00 5.89
CA ALA A 207 2.96 11.09 4.52
C ALA A 207 3.89 11.86 3.56
N VAL A 208 4.82 12.67 4.08
CA VAL A 208 5.81 13.38 3.26
C VAL A 208 6.91 12.42 2.80
N SER A 209 7.07 12.28 1.49
CA SER A 209 8.22 11.59 0.90
C SER A 209 9.49 12.44 1.04
N TRP A 210 10.17 12.35 2.19
CA TRP A 210 11.43 13.03 2.46
C TRP A 210 12.51 12.72 1.40
N LYS A 211 12.51 11.48 0.90
CA LYS A 211 13.37 11.07 -0.22
C LYS A 211 13.14 11.95 -1.45
N THR A 212 11.88 12.21 -1.83
CA THR A 212 11.55 13.08 -2.96
C THR A 212 11.96 14.53 -2.71
N VAL A 213 11.73 15.04 -1.49
CA VAL A 213 12.08 16.42 -1.12
C VAL A 213 13.59 16.64 -1.23
N PHE A 214 14.40 15.78 -0.61
CA PHE A 214 15.86 15.88 -0.67
C PHE A 214 16.39 15.68 -2.09
N LEU A 215 15.77 14.78 -2.85
CA LEU A 215 16.12 14.52 -4.24
C LEU A 215 15.89 15.78 -5.10
N LEU A 216 14.70 16.38 -5.04
CA LEU A 216 14.39 17.63 -5.76
C LEU A 216 15.30 18.78 -5.31
N ALA A 217 15.54 18.91 -4.00
CA ALA A 217 16.43 19.92 -3.46
C ALA A 217 17.88 19.77 -3.96
N SER A 218 18.35 18.52 -4.15
CA SER A 218 19.71 18.22 -4.64
C SER A 218 19.89 18.45 -6.13
N LEU A 219 18.80 18.45 -6.91
CA LEU A 219 18.89 18.72 -8.35
C LEU A 219 19.13 20.17 -8.69
N ILE A 220 18.60 21.10 -7.90
CA ILE A 220 18.76 22.53 -8.14
C ILE A 220 20.26 22.88 -8.23
N PRO A 221 21.11 22.50 -7.24
CA PRO A 221 22.55 22.72 -7.35
C PRO A 221 23.22 21.82 -8.39
N LEU A 222 22.74 20.60 -8.65
CA LEU A 222 23.28 19.74 -9.71
C LEU A 222 23.09 20.35 -11.09
N GLY A 223 21.91 20.89 -11.39
CA GLY A 223 21.60 21.60 -12.62
C GLY A 223 22.50 22.81 -12.79
N ALA A 224 22.66 23.62 -11.74
CA ALA A 224 23.58 24.77 -11.74
C ALA A 224 25.04 24.34 -11.94
N ALA A 225 25.46 23.21 -11.35
CA ALA A 225 26.80 22.67 -11.52
C ALA A 225 27.04 22.24 -12.98
N VAL A 226 26.11 21.50 -13.58
CA VAL A 226 26.18 21.02 -14.99
C VAL A 226 26.19 22.18 -16.00
N GLU A 227 25.44 23.25 -15.69
CA GLU A 227 25.46 24.49 -16.47
C GLU A 227 26.80 25.21 -16.32
N SER A 228 27.26 25.43 -15.08
CA SER A 228 28.51 26.15 -14.79
C SER A 228 29.77 25.41 -15.28
N SER A 229 29.74 24.07 -15.32
CA SER A 229 30.85 23.26 -15.83
C SER A 229 30.91 23.20 -17.35
N GLY A 230 29.90 23.75 -18.05
CA GLY A 230 29.77 23.64 -19.50
C GLY A 230 29.45 22.22 -19.99
N THR A 231 29.19 21.28 -19.08
CA THR A 231 28.88 19.88 -19.42
C THR A 231 27.58 19.79 -20.19
N ALA A 232 26.58 20.60 -19.85
CA ALA A 232 25.32 20.71 -20.59
C ALA A 232 25.55 21.06 -22.07
N ALA A 233 26.33 22.11 -22.34
CA ALA A 233 26.66 22.54 -23.69
C ALA A 233 27.45 21.45 -24.45
N TRP A 234 28.39 20.78 -23.78
CA TRP A 234 29.13 19.67 -24.37
C TRP A 234 28.23 18.48 -24.75
N ILE A 235 27.28 18.09 -23.89
CA ILE A 235 26.33 17.01 -24.19
C ILE A 235 25.44 17.41 -25.38
N ALA A 236 24.94 18.64 -25.40
CA ALA A 236 24.11 19.13 -26.50
C ALA A 236 24.88 19.12 -27.83
N ASP A 237 26.12 19.58 -27.85
CA ASP A 237 27.00 19.52 -29.02
C ASP A 237 27.26 18.08 -29.48
N GLN A 238 27.49 17.15 -28.55
CA GLN A 238 27.66 15.73 -28.87
C GLN A 238 26.39 15.14 -29.50
N ILE A 239 25.21 15.42 -28.93
CA ILE A 239 23.93 14.99 -29.48
C ILE A 239 23.68 15.60 -30.86
N LEU A 240 23.89 16.91 -31.02
CA LEU A 240 23.77 17.62 -32.30
C LEU A 240 24.75 17.08 -33.34
N SER A 241 25.97 16.72 -32.94
CA SER A 241 26.97 16.12 -33.84
C SER A 241 26.65 14.68 -34.24
N ALA A 242 26.01 13.91 -33.35
CA ALA A 242 25.63 12.52 -33.60
C ALA A 242 24.37 12.40 -34.47
N ILE A 243 23.42 13.33 -34.32
CA ILE A 243 22.14 13.33 -35.04
C ILE A 243 22.20 14.24 -36.30
N GLY A 244 23.04 15.28 -36.31
CA GLY A 244 23.18 16.27 -37.39
C GLY A 244 22.26 17.50 -37.22
N GLU A 245 22.17 18.37 -38.24
CA GLU A 245 21.12 19.42 -38.30
C GLU A 245 19.75 18.73 -38.36
N THR A 246 19.12 18.59 -37.20
CA THR A 246 17.86 17.86 -37.06
C THR A 246 16.79 18.78 -36.50
N SER A 247 15.55 18.58 -36.92
CA SER A 247 14.43 19.36 -36.41
C SER A 247 14.31 19.23 -34.89
N ILE A 248 14.01 20.34 -34.21
CA ILE A 248 13.77 20.44 -32.75
C ILE A 248 12.83 19.32 -32.27
N TRP A 249 11.85 18.95 -33.10
CA TRP A 249 10.90 17.88 -32.81
C TRP A 249 11.55 16.49 -32.64
N VAL A 250 12.59 16.16 -33.41
CA VAL A 250 13.30 14.88 -33.30
C VAL A 250 14.11 14.84 -32.01
N LEU A 251 14.71 15.97 -31.65
CA LEU A 251 15.49 16.10 -30.42
C LEU A 251 14.57 16.02 -29.18
N GLN A 252 13.38 16.62 -29.24
CA GLN A 252 12.33 16.48 -28.22
C GLN A 252 11.84 15.03 -28.09
N LEU A 253 11.58 14.35 -29.22
CA LEU A 253 11.20 12.92 -29.22
C LEU A 253 12.30 12.04 -28.60
N THR A 254 13.56 12.33 -28.89
CA THR A 254 14.71 11.59 -28.35
C THR A 254 14.77 11.72 -26.83
N VAL A 255 14.58 12.93 -26.31
CA VAL A 255 14.51 13.19 -24.86
C VAL A 255 13.31 12.48 -24.22
N ALA A 256 12.14 12.48 -24.88
CA ALA A 256 10.95 11.77 -24.40
C ALA A 256 11.14 10.24 -24.36
N ALA A 257 11.82 9.68 -25.38
CA ALA A 257 12.15 8.26 -25.44
C ALA A 257 13.17 7.88 -24.35
N LEU A 258 14.20 8.70 -24.12
CA LEU A 258 15.14 8.52 -23.02
C LEU A 258 14.45 8.57 -21.66
N ALA A 259 13.53 9.52 -21.47
CA ALA A 259 12.72 9.61 -20.26
C ALA A 259 11.88 8.37 -20.00
N THR A 260 11.23 7.85 -21.04
CA THR A 260 10.49 6.58 -20.97
C THR A 260 11.45 5.42 -20.65
N LEU A 261 12.64 5.37 -21.24
CA LEU A 261 13.59 4.29 -20.99
C LEU A 261 14.09 4.27 -19.54
N PHE A 262 14.40 5.45 -18.99
CA PHE A 262 14.88 5.57 -17.62
C PHE A 262 13.81 5.11 -16.62
N THR A 263 12.52 5.32 -16.87
CA THR A 263 11.46 4.89 -15.94
C THR A 263 11.35 3.37 -15.79
N LEU A 264 11.94 2.58 -16.68
CA LEU A 264 12.00 1.13 -16.53
C LEU A 264 12.88 0.71 -15.34
N VAL A 265 13.87 1.54 -14.98
CA VAL A 265 14.90 1.21 -13.98
C VAL A 265 14.78 2.04 -12.70
N MET A 266 14.01 3.13 -12.73
CA MET A 266 13.89 4.10 -11.65
C MET A 266 12.47 4.63 -11.54
N SER A 267 12.08 5.10 -10.35
CA SER A 267 10.76 5.69 -10.12
C SER A 267 10.50 6.89 -11.03
N ASN A 268 9.26 7.09 -11.46
CA ASN A 268 8.82 8.23 -12.29
C ASN A 268 9.32 9.57 -11.74
N VAL A 269 9.19 9.78 -10.42
CA VAL A 269 9.67 10.98 -9.73
C VAL A 269 11.18 11.13 -9.89
N GLY A 270 11.95 10.08 -9.60
CA GLY A 270 13.40 10.09 -9.76
C GLY A 270 13.86 10.33 -11.21
N ALA A 271 13.11 9.82 -12.20
CA ALA A 271 13.44 10.00 -13.62
C ALA A 271 13.17 11.44 -14.05
N THR A 272 12.03 11.99 -13.65
CA THR A 272 11.65 13.39 -13.91
C THR A 272 12.71 14.33 -13.38
N VAL A 273 13.06 14.09 -12.11
CA VAL A 273 14.07 14.80 -11.35
C VAL A 273 15.38 14.90 -12.13
N LEU A 274 15.92 13.78 -12.59
CA LEU A 274 17.23 13.74 -13.22
C LEU A 274 17.22 14.35 -14.62
N LEU A 275 16.14 14.09 -15.38
CA LEU A 275 16.10 14.38 -16.81
C LEU A 275 15.56 15.76 -17.15
N VAL A 276 14.74 16.39 -16.30
CA VAL A 276 14.21 17.74 -16.56
C VAL A 276 15.33 18.78 -16.70
N PRO A 277 16.32 18.86 -15.79
CA PRO A 277 17.43 19.80 -15.94
C PRO A 277 18.25 19.54 -17.20
N LEU A 278 18.46 18.27 -17.55
CA LEU A 278 19.17 17.89 -18.78
C LEU A 278 18.39 18.37 -20.02
N ALA A 279 17.07 18.15 -20.06
CA ALA A 279 16.22 18.55 -21.17
C ALA A 279 16.12 20.08 -21.34
N ILE A 280 16.03 20.83 -20.24
CA ILE A 280 16.09 22.31 -20.25
C ILE A 280 17.38 22.79 -20.92
N ASN A 281 18.52 22.21 -20.53
CA ASN A 281 19.81 22.58 -21.10
C ASN A 281 19.92 22.25 -22.58
N ILE A 282 19.46 21.06 -22.98
CA ILE A 282 19.44 20.67 -24.40
C ILE A 282 18.56 21.63 -25.22
N ALA A 283 17.41 22.04 -24.68
CA ALA A 283 16.53 23.01 -25.35
C ALA A 283 17.22 24.37 -25.55
N LEU A 284 17.87 24.89 -24.51
CA LEU A 284 18.63 26.15 -24.58
C LEU A 284 19.72 26.09 -25.65
N SER A 285 20.49 24.99 -25.72
CA SER A 285 21.52 24.80 -26.74
C SER A 285 20.97 24.64 -28.16
N ALA A 286 19.78 24.05 -28.30
CA ALA A 286 19.10 23.87 -29.59
C ALA A 286 18.27 25.11 -30.02
N GLY A 287 18.22 26.17 -29.20
CA GLY A 287 17.39 27.34 -29.46
C GLY A 287 15.88 27.08 -29.34
N ALA A 288 15.49 26.03 -28.62
CA ALA A 288 14.10 25.64 -28.38
C ALA A 288 13.58 26.16 -27.03
N ASP A 289 12.26 26.12 -26.82
CA ASP A 289 11.65 26.52 -25.55
C ASP A 289 11.98 25.50 -24.43
N PRO A 290 12.71 25.90 -23.37
CA PRO A 290 13.07 25.01 -22.26
C PRO A 290 11.86 24.53 -21.47
N MET A 291 10.77 25.29 -21.44
CA MET A 291 9.53 24.91 -20.77
C MET A 291 8.90 23.69 -21.45
N VAL A 292 8.89 23.67 -22.79
CA VAL A 292 8.33 22.55 -23.58
C VAL A 292 9.14 21.28 -23.34
N PHE A 293 10.46 21.37 -23.28
CA PHE A 293 11.34 20.23 -22.99
C PHE A 293 11.19 19.70 -21.56
N ALA A 294 11.11 20.59 -20.58
CA ALA A 294 10.84 20.21 -19.19
C ALA A 294 9.48 19.49 -19.06
N LEU A 295 8.44 20.02 -19.69
CA LEU A 295 7.10 19.44 -19.67
C LEU A 295 7.05 18.11 -20.41
N THR A 296 7.76 18.00 -21.54
CA THR A 296 7.90 16.75 -22.30
C THR A 296 8.50 15.66 -21.42
N VAL A 297 9.60 15.93 -20.71
CA VAL A 297 10.19 14.95 -19.79
C VAL A 297 9.20 14.59 -18.69
N ALA A 298 8.59 15.57 -18.02
CA ALA A 298 7.67 15.32 -16.90
C ALA A 298 6.53 14.36 -17.29
N LEU A 299 5.96 14.55 -18.48
CA LEU A 299 4.91 13.67 -19.00
C LEU A 299 5.48 12.33 -19.51
N ALA A 300 6.59 12.35 -20.24
CA ALA A 300 7.22 11.12 -20.73
C ALA A 300 7.66 10.19 -19.59
N THR A 301 8.06 10.74 -18.44
CA THR A 301 8.40 9.92 -17.27
C THR A 301 7.21 9.27 -16.58
N SER A 302 5.98 9.65 -16.95
CA SER A 302 4.75 9.00 -16.48
C SER A 302 4.33 7.84 -17.38
N ASN A 303 5.07 7.58 -18.46
CA ASN A 303 4.87 6.48 -19.40
C ASN A 303 5.38 5.15 -18.80
N SER A 304 4.63 4.57 -17.86
CA SER A 304 5.01 3.35 -17.14
C SER A 304 4.30 2.09 -17.65
N PHE A 305 4.10 1.93 -18.96
CA PHE A 305 3.34 0.78 -19.49
C PHE A 305 4.19 -0.46 -19.77
N LEU A 306 5.50 -0.29 -20.00
CA LEU A 306 6.38 -1.37 -20.50
C LEU A 306 6.67 -2.48 -19.49
N ILE A 307 6.79 -2.15 -18.20
CA ILE A 307 7.15 -3.09 -17.13
C ILE A 307 6.24 -2.80 -15.92
N PRO A 308 5.79 -3.82 -15.17
CA PRO A 308 4.98 -3.63 -13.96
C PRO A 308 5.79 -3.13 -12.75
N THR A 309 6.64 -2.12 -12.95
CA THR A 309 7.40 -1.47 -11.86
C THR A 309 6.56 -0.46 -11.09
N HIS A 310 5.51 0.08 -11.72
CA HIS A 310 4.56 0.97 -11.06
C HIS A 310 3.57 0.19 -10.20
N GLN A 311 3.27 0.69 -8.99
CA GLN A 311 2.45 0.01 -7.99
C GLN A 311 1.09 -0.46 -8.55
N VAL A 312 0.43 0.37 -9.35
CA VAL A 312 -0.86 0.03 -9.99
C VAL A 312 -0.73 -1.16 -10.95
N ASN A 313 0.35 -1.24 -11.73
CA ASN A 313 0.55 -2.35 -12.66
C ASN A 313 0.87 -3.64 -11.91
N ALA A 314 1.61 -3.56 -10.80
CA ALA A 314 1.91 -4.68 -9.93
C ALA A 314 0.63 -5.24 -9.25
N LEU A 315 -0.30 -4.36 -8.85
CA LEU A 315 -1.59 -4.75 -8.25
C LEU A 315 -2.47 -5.58 -9.20
N ILE A 316 -2.38 -5.33 -10.51
CA ILE A 316 -3.16 -6.05 -11.52
C ILE A 316 -2.44 -7.33 -11.96
N MET A 317 -1.11 -7.34 -11.91
CA MET A 317 -0.28 -8.48 -12.33
C MET A 317 -0.63 -9.77 -11.58
N GLY A 318 -0.82 -9.69 -10.25
CA GLY A 318 -1.14 -10.85 -9.41
C GLY A 318 -2.52 -11.47 -9.72
N PRO A 319 -3.63 -10.76 -9.50
CA PRO A 319 -4.98 -11.28 -9.75
C PRO A 319 -5.28 -11.56 -11.23
N GLY A 320 -4.65 -10.82 -12.14
CA GLY A 320 -4.83 -10.97 -13.58
C GLY A 320 -4.00 -12.07 -14.22
N GLY A 321 -3.03 -12.65 -13.50
CA GLY A 321 -2.14 -13.70 -14.02
C GLY A 321 -1.22 -13.24 -15.16
N TYR A 322 -0.94 -11.93 -15.25
CA TYR A 322 -0.13 -11.36 -16.33
C TYR A 322 1.36 -11.54 -16.07
N GLY A 323 2.12 -11.92 -17.08
CA GLY A 323 3.58 -11.95 -17.05
C GLY A 323 4.20 -10.63 -17.52
N VAL A 324 5.51 -10.45 -17.26
CA VAL A 324 6.26 -9.27 -17.74
C VAL A 324 6.20 -9.15 -19.28
N LEU A 325 6.19 -10.27 -19.99
CA LEU A 325 6.08 -10.28 -21.46
C LEU A 325 4.72 -9.76 -21.97
N ASP A 326 3.64 -9.95 -21.20
CA ASP A 326 2.33 -9.43 -21.54
C ASP A 326 2.30 -7.90 -21.42
N PHE A 327 2.95 -7.37 -20.37
CA PHE A 327 3.16 -5.94 -20.20
C PHE A 327 4.04 -5.33 -21.31
N ILE A 328 5.12 -5.99 -21.71
CA ILE A 328 5.96 -5.47 -22.81
C ILE A 328 5.17 -5.44 -24.13
N ARG A 329 4.35 -6.47 -24.41
CA ARG A 329 3.57 -6.55 -25.66
C ARG A 329 2.46 -5.51 -25.71
N ALA A 330 1.62 -5.42 -24.68
CA ALA A 330 0.52 -4.45 -24.65
C ALA A 330 1.03 -3.03 -24.37
N GLY A 331 1.96 -2.91 -23.42
CA GLY A 331 2.58 -1.67 -23.00
C GLY A 331 3.44 -1.04 -24.07
N GLY A 332 4.13 -1.81 -24.91
CA GLY A 332 4.90 -1.27 -26.04
C GLY A 332 4.02 -0.49 -27.03
N ILE A 333 2.85 -1.04 -27.37
CA ILE A 333 1.87 -0.37 -28.24
C ILE A 333 1.37 0.91 -27.56
N MET A 334 1.01 0.83 -26.28
CA MET A 334 0.52 1.98 -25.52
C MET A 334 1.59 3.06 -25.34
N THR A 335 2.84 2.69 -25.13
CA THR A 335 3.97 3.61 -25.00
C THR A 335 4.22 4.38 -26.30
N ILE A 336 4.16 3.71 -27.45
CA ILE A 336 4.29 4.39 -28.75
C ILE A 336 3.13 5.36 -28.96
N LEU A 337 1.90 4.93 -28.68
CA LEU A 337 0.72 5.78 -28.79
C LEU A 337 0.80 6.98 -27.85
N PHE A 338 1.21 6.76 -26.60
CA PHE A 338 1.41 7.82 -25.61
C PHE A 338 2.44 8.84 -26.09
N LEU A 339 3.61 8.40 -26.57
CA LEU A 339 4.63 9.29 -27.10
C LEU A 339 4.13 10.05 -28.33
N ALA A 340 3.40 9.41 -29.23
CA ALA A 340 2.82 10.08 -30.39
C ALA A 340 1.83 11.18 -29.98
N VAL A 341 0.89 10.87 -29.08
CA VAL A 341 -0.08 11.86 -28.57
C VAL A 341 0.63 12.98 -27.81
N LEU A 342 1.60 12.65 -26.97
CA LEU A 342 2.41 13.62 -26.25
C LEU A 342 3.09 14.61 -27.21
N MET A 343 3.79 14.09 -28.22
CA MET A 343 4.53 14.92 -29.19
C MET A 343 3.59 15.79 -30.04
N VAL A 344 2.45 15.25 -30.48
CA VAL A 344 1.45 16.02 -31.24
C VAL A 344 0.85 17.12 -30.38
N THR A 345 0.50 16.81 -29.13
CA THR A 345 -0.09 17.78 -28.20
C THR A 345 0.91 18.90 -27.91
N MET A 346 2.17 18.56 -27.61
CA MET A 346 3.20 19.57 -27.37
C MET A 346 3.38 20.51 -28.55
N ASN A 347 3.43 19.98 -29.77
CA ASN A 347 3.62 20.79 -30.98
C ASN A 347 2.39 21.62 -31.38
N LEU A 348 1.19 21.24 -30.94
CA LEU A 348 -0.04 21.94 -31.28
C LEU A 348 -0.30 23.12 -30.32
N PHE A 349 0.05 22.96 -29.05
CA PHE A 349 -0.20 23.96 -28.01
C PHE A 349 0.98 24.90 -27.74
N TYR A 350 2.20 24.54 -28.14
CA TYR A 350 3.43 25.30 -27.95
C TYR A 350 4.25 25.33 -29.25
#